data_AF-A0A949UC83-F1
#
_entry.id   AF-A0A949UC83-F1
#
_cell.length_a   1.000
_cell.length_b   1.000
_cell.length_c   1.000
_cell.angle_alpha   90.00
_cell.angle_beta   90.00
_cell.angle_gamma   90.00
#
_symmetry.space_group_name_H-M   'P 1'
#
loop_
_entity.id
_entity.type
_entity.pdbx_description
1 polymer ?
#
loop_
_entity_poly.entity_id
_entity_poly.type
_entity_poly.pdbx_seq_one_letter_code
_entity_poly.pdbx_strand_id
1 'polypeptide(L)' 'TEEIRNFRVNRPAIDLRREILRLKITTFGRDFAVASCEYRRFASQRIGRQMQTWARLPQGWRVVAAHVSLLLEEK' A
#
# COMPACT_ATOMS: atom_id res chain seq x y z
N THR A 1 -0.99 14.63 -2.93
CA THR A 1 -1.34 15.93 -2.36
C THR A 1 -0.21 16.40 -1.46
N GLU A 2 -0.28 17.64 -0.96
CA GLU A 2 0.74 18.23 -0.10
C GLU A 2 0.84 17.48 1.25
N GLU A 3 -0.29 17.04 1.80
CA GLU A 3 -0.36 16.30 3.06
C GLU A 3 0.36 14.95 2.96
N ILE A 4 0.19 14.21 1.87
CA ILE A 4 0.89 12.94 1.65
C ILE A 4 2.40 13.17 1.52
N ARG A 5 2.83 14.26 0.88
CA ARG A 5 4.25 14.63 0.75
C ARG A 5 4.83 14.93 2.13
N ASN A 6 4.18 15.80 2.90
CA ASN A 6 4.63 16.18 4.23
C ASN A 6 4.64 15.01 5.21
N PHE A 7 3.64 14.13 5.15
CA PHE A 7 3.66 12.88 5.91
C PHE A 7 4.88 12.01 5.55
N ARG A 8 5.21 11.85 4.26
CA ARG A 8 6.35 11.03 3.83
C ARG A 8 7.70 11.61 4.28
N VAL A 9 7.87 12.92 4.24
CA VAL A 9 9.09 13.61 4.72
C VAL A 9 9.29 13.37 6.21
N ASN A 10 8.21 13.41 6.99
CA ASN A 10 8.27 13.30 8.45
C ASN A 10 8.10 11.87 8.99
N ARG A 11 7.90 10.87 8.13
CA ARG A 11 7.58 9.50 8.56
C ARG A 11 8.84 8.82 9.16
N PRO A 12 8.80 8.35 10.42
CA PRO A 12 9.89 7.58 11.00
C PRO A 12 10.14 6.28 10.22
N ALA A 13 11.42 5.96 9.97
CA ALA A 13 11.84 4.77 9.24
C ALA A 13 11.82 3.48 10.09
N ILE A 14 10.87 3.37 11.03
CA ILE A 14 10.80 2.29 12.01
C ILE A 14 9.89 1.16 11.51
N ASP A 15 10.38 -0.09 11.62
CA ASP A 15 9.66 -1.32 11.26
C ASP A 15 9.05 -1.29 9.84
N LEU A 16 9.76 -0.68 8.87
CA LEU A 16 9.31 -0.57 7.48
C LEU A 16 9.48 -1.86 6.69
N ARG A 17 10.43 -2.70 7.10
CA ARG A 17 10.72 -3.97 6.43
C ARG A 17 9.54 -4.92 6.63
N ARG A 18 9.06 -5.48 5.54
CA ARG A 18 7.90 -6.38 5.52
C ARG A 18 8.05 -7.43 4.43
N GLU A 19 7.48 -8.58 4.69
CA GLU A 19 7.25 -9.63 3.69
C GLU A 19 5.89 -9.36 3.02
N ILE A 20 5.85 -9.49 1.69
CA ILE A 20 4.60 -9.36 0.92
C ILE A 20 3.95 -10.72 0.81
N LEU A 21 2.68 -10.78 1.20
CA LEU A 21 1.86 -11.97 1.20
C LEU A 21 0.65 -11.76 0.29
N ARG A 22 0.20 -12.83 -0.38
CA ARG A 22 -1.08 -12.84 -1.13
C ARG A 22 -1.27 -11.62 -2.06
N LEU A 23 -0.24 -11.30 -2.86
CA LEU A 23 -0.29 -10.20 -3.83
C LEU A 23 -1.25 -10.55 -4.96
N LYS A 24 -2.26 -9.70 -5.19
CA LYS A 24 -3.18 -9.78 -6.31
C LYS A 24 -3.24 -8.43 -7.02
N ILE A 25 -2.99 -8.45 -8.32
CA ILE A 25 -3.08 -7.27 -9.18
C ILE A 25 -4.15 -7.57 -10.23
N THR A 26 -5.14 -6.69 -10.33
CA THR A 26 -6.26 -6.81 -11.28
C THR A 26 -6.33 -5.55 -12.12
N THR A 27 -6.35 -5.69 -13.45
CA THR A 27 -6.50 -4.57 -14.39
C THR A 27 -7.93 -4.46 -14.91
N PHE A 28 -8.37 -3.23 -15.17
CA PHE A 28 -9.64 -2.92 -15.81
C PHE A 28 -9.36 -2.08 -17.06
N GLY A 29 -9.52 -2.69 -18.23
CA GLY A 29 -9.09 -2.08 -19.49
C GLY A 29 -7.57 -1.83 -19.51
N ARG A 30 -7.14 -0.73 -20.14
CA ARG A 30 -5.71 -0.40 -20.33
C ARG A 30 -5.15 0.60 -19.32
N ASP A 31 -6.05 1.26 -18.60
CA ASP A 31 -5.74 2.51 -17.88
C ASP A 31 -6.11 2.48 -16.40
N PHE A 32 -6.69 1.39 -15.90
CA PHE A 32 -6.99 1.23 -14.47
C PHE A 32 -6.51 -0.12 -13.94
N ALA A 33 -6.07 -0.12 -12.68
CA ALA A 33 -5.70 -1.34 -11.96
C ALA A 33 -5.90 -1.19 -10.45
N VAL A 34 -6.09 -2.31 -9.77
CA VAL A 34 -6.05 -2.41 -8.31
C VAL A 34 -4.97 -3.39 -7.91
N ALA A 35 -4.08 -2.97 -7.02
CA ALA A 35 -3.07 -3.83 -6.42
C ALA A 35 -3.38 -4.00 -4.93
N SER A 36 -3.68 -5.23 -4.54
CA SER A 36 -4.00 -5.60 -3.17
C SER A 36 -2.98 -6.62 -2.66
N CYS A 37 -2.46 -6.41 -1.46
CA CYS A 37 -1.64 -7.41 -0.79
C CYS A 37 -1.91 -7.42 0.71
N GLU A 38 -1.58 -8.55 1.30
CA GLU A 38 -1.30 -8.63 2.72
C GLU A 38 0.20 -8.47 2.92
N TYR A 39 0.61 -8.07 4.10
CA TYR A 39 2.02 -8.02 4.45
C TYR A 39 2.22 -8.38 5.91
N ARG A 40 3.40 -8.91 6.20
CA ARG A 40 3.84 -9.20 7.57
C ARG A 40 5.05 -8.34 7.90
N ARG A 41 4.97 -7.54 8.96
CA ARG A 41 6.11 -6.74 9.41
C ARG A 41 7.19 -7.62 10.03
N PHE A 42 8.46 -7.33 9.78
CA PHE A 42 9.54 -8.16 10.30
C PHE A 42 9.73 -7.99 11.81
N ALA A 43 9.69 -6.76 12.34
CA ALA A 43 9.96 -6.57 13.77
C ALA A 43 8.75 -6.94 14.63
N SER A 44 7.56 -6.46 14.25
CA SER A 44 6.35 -6.67 15.05
C SER A 44 5.58 -7.97 14.73
N GLN A 45 5.91 -8.68 13.64
CA GLN A 45 5.17 -9.84 13.12
C GLN A 45 3.68 -9.60 12.80
N ARG A 46 3.20 -8.36 12.97
CA ARG A 46 1.81 -7.99 12.69
C ARG A 46 1.46 -8.13 11.22
N ILE A 47 0.25 -8.62 10.97
CA ILE A 47 -0.35 -8.69 9.65
C ILE A 47 -1.04 -7.37 9.32
N GLY A 48 -0.76 -6.86 8.13
CA GLY A 48 -1.44 -5.70 7.57
C GLY A 48 -1.99 -5.95 6.19
N ARG A 49 -2.87 -5.04 5.76
CA ARG A 49 -3.45 -5.00 4.43
C ARG A 49 -3.05 -3.70 3.75
N GLN A 50 -2.69 -3.80 2.48
CA GLN A 50 -2.44 -2.65 1.62
C GLN A 50 -3.25 -2.83 0.35
N MET A 51 -4.02 -1.80 0.00
CA MET A 51 -4.71 -1.71 -1.28
C MET A 51 -4.34 -0.39 -1.96
N GLN A 52 -4.06 -0.45 -3.25
CA GLN A 52 -3.78 0.70 -4.08
C GLN A 52 -4.65 0.66 -5.34
N THR A 53 -5.27 1.79 -5.64
CA THR A 53 -5.91 2.02 -6.94
C THR A 53 -4.96 2.80 -7.81
N TRP A 54 -4.74 2.30 -9.02
CA TRP A 54 -3.83 2.83 -10.01
C TRP A 54 -4.61 3.30 -11.24
N ALA A 55 -4.22 4.47 -11.76
CA ALA A 55 -4.68 4.97 -13.05
C ALA A 55 -3.47 5.31 -13.94
N ARG A 56 -3.61 5.08 -15.24
CA ARG A 56 -2.64 5.56 -16.24
C ARG A 56 -2.99 7.00 -16.59
N LEU A 57 -2.13 7.92 -16.21
CA LEU A 57 -2.18 9.34 -16.59
C LEU A 57 -1.19 9.59 -17.74
N PRO A 58 -1.18 10.78 -18.39
CA PRO A 58 -0.21 11.08 -19.47
C PRO A 58 1.25 10.83 -19.09
N GLN A 59 1.61 11.07 -17.82
CA GLN A 59 2.93 10.81 -17.23
C GLN A 59 3.16 9.35 -16.80
N GLY A 60 2.25 8.44 -17.15
CA GLY A 60 2.26 7.01 -16.81
C GLY A 60 1.40 6.62 -15.62
N TRP A 61 1.58 5.40 -15.12
CA TRP A 61 0.83 4.85 -13.99
C TRP A 61 1.11 5.60 -12.69
N ARG A 62 0.05 5.96 -11.97
CA ARG A 62 0.11 6.62 -10.66
C ARG A 62 -0.90 6.00 -9.71
N VAL A 63 -0.55 5.93 -8.42
CA VAL A 63 -1.48 5.63 -7.35
C VAL A 63 -2.42 6.83 -7.19
N VAL A 64 -3.70 6.62 -7.46
CA VAL A 64 -4.73 7.67 -7.32
C VAL A 64 -5.45 7.59 -5.96
N ALA A 65 -5.46 6.41 -5.34
CA ALA A 65 -5.94 6.20 -3.98
C ALA A 65 -5.22 5.02 -3.33
N ALA A 66 -5.07 5.04 -2.01
CA ALA A 66 -4.51 3.92 -1.26
C ALA A 66 -5.12 3.81 0.14
N HIS A 67 -5.24 2.59 0.63
CA HIS A 67 -5.60 2.28 2.01
C HIS A 67 -4.57 1.32 2.59
N VAL A 68 -4.10 1.61 3.81
CA VAL A 68 -3.22 0.71 4.57
C VAL A 68 -3.77 0.55 5.98
N SER A 69 -3.90 -0.69 6.44
CA SER A 69 -4.33 -1.03 7.80
C SER A 69 -3.48 -2.14 8.40
N LEU A 70 -3.53 -2.26 9.72
CA LEU A 70 -3.01 -3.40 10.48
C LEU A 70 -4.20 -4.10 11.11
N LEU A 71 -4.15 -5.42 11.17
CA LEU A 71 -5.16 -6.17 11.90
C LEU A 71 -4.97 -5.98 13.41
N LEU A 72 -6.07 -6.04 14.13
CA LEU A 72 -6.07 -6.20 15.58
C LEU A 72 -5.76 -7.68 15.86
N GLU A 73 -4.94 -7.93 16.87
CA GLU A 73 -4.79 -9.28 17.42
C GLU A 73 -6.08 -9.63 18.17
N GLU A 74 -6.63 -10.81 17.92
CA GLU A 74 -7.64 -11.38 18.80
C GLU A 74 -6.95 -11.68 20.15
N LYS A 75 -7.53 -11.16 21.23
CA LYS A 75 -7.06 -11.41 22.60
C LYS A 75 -7.37 -12.84 23.03
#